data_AF-M7NBG9-F1
#
_entry.id   AF-M7NBG9-F1
#
_cell.length_a   1.000
_cell.length_b   1.000
_cell.length_c   1.000
_cell.angle_alpha   90.00
_cell.angle_beta   90.00
_cell.angle_gamma   90.00
#
_symmetry.space_group_name_H-M   'P 1'
#
loop_
_entity.id
_entity.type
_entity.pdbx_description
1 polymer ?
#
loop_
_entity_poly.entity_id
_entity_poly.type
_entity_poly.pdbx_seq_one_letter_code
_entity_poly.pdbx_strand_id
1 'polypeptide(L)' 'METLLLFFNMGGQEILLILLIILIFFGAKKIPELARGLGRGIREFKDATREIKDEVEDAAKEKPSSVHTNGTTKEAAKPL' A
#
# COMPACT_ATOMS: atom_id res chain seq x y z
N MET A 1 -36.29 24.88 -1.26
CA MET A 1 -35.91 24.93 0.18
C MET A 1 -36.39 23.68 0.90
N GLU A 2 -37.69 23.34 0.83
CA GLU A 2 -38.27 22.07 1.33
C GLU A 2 -37.57 20.80 0.77
N THR A 3 -37.33 20.74 -0.54
CA THR A 3 -36.66 19.62 -1.19
C THR A 3 -35.17 19.52 -0.86
N LEU A 4 -34.49 20.65 -0.64
CA LEU A 4 -33.09 20.65 -0.21
C LEU A 4 -32.97 20.07 1.21
N LEU A 5 -33.92 20.39 2.10
CA LEU A 5 -34.02 19.77 3.42
C LEU A 5 -34.30 18.26 3.33
N LEU A 6 -35.12 17.79 2.37
CA LEU A 6 -35.35 16.37 2.10
C LEU A 6 -34.12 15.63 1.55
N PHE A 7 -33.33 16.24 0.67
CA PHE A 7 -32.08 15.65 0.16
C PHE A 7 -30.95 15.65 1.20
N PHE A 8 -30.86 16.69 2.05
CA PHE A 8 -30.04 16.61 3.27
C PHE A 8 -30.55 15.51 4.20
N ASN A 9 -31.88 15.29 4.27
CA ASN A 9 -32.53 14.22 5.02
C ASN A 9 -32.29 12.79 4.50
N MET A 10 -31.79 12.59 3.27
CA MET A 10 -31.81 11.26 2.61
C MET A 10 -30.44 10.55 2.54
N GLY A 11 -29.41 11.12 3.16
CA GLY A 11 -28.15 10.39 3.34
C GLY A 11 -27.11 11.14 4.16
N GLY A 12 -27.01 12.46 3.99
CA GLY A 12 -26.05 13.26 4.75
C GLY A 12 -26.43 13.38 6.23
N GLN A 13 -27.71 13.62 6.50
CA GLN A 13 -28.21 13.81 7.85
C GLN A 13 -28.32 12.50 8.63
N GLU A 14 -28.67 11.36 8.01
CA GLU A 14 -28.60 10.07 8.72
C GLU A 14 -27.16 9.69 9.06
N ILE A 15 -26.20 9.89 8.15
CA ILE A 15 -24.78 9.65 8.42
C ILE A 15 -24.29 10.55 9.58
N LEU A 16 -24.66 11.83 9.57
CA LEU A 16 -24.31 12.75 10.65
C LEU A 16 -24.93 12.33 12.00
N LEU A 17 -26.18 11.86 12.01
CA LEU A 17 -26.87 11.38 13.20
C LEU A 17 -26.21 10.12 13.76
N ILE A 18 -25.88 9.15 12.90
CA ILE A 18 -25.17 7.93 13.29
C ILE A 18 -23.79 8.28 13.85
N LEU A 19 -23.07 9.20 13.19
CA LEU A 19 -21.76 9.67 13.64
C LEU A 19 -21.86 10.35 15.01
N LEU A 20 -22.90 11.17 15.24
CA LEU A 20 -23.15 11.83 16.52
C LEU A 20 -23.43 10.82 17.64
N ILE A 21 -24.24 9.80 17.37
CA ILE A 21 -24.51 8.71 18.32
C ILE A 21 -23.20 8.01 18.68
N ILE A 22 -22.42 7.58 17.68
CA ILE A 22 -21.11 6.95 17.89
C ILE A 22 -20.19 7.88 18.69
N LEU A 23 -20.20 9.18 18.42
CA LEU A 23 -19.39 10.16 19.14
C LEU A 23 -19.77 10.30 20.61
N ILE A 24 -21.04 10.13 20.96
CA ILE A 24 -21.51 10.17 22.36
C ILE A 24 -21.09 8.89 23.08
N PHE A 25 -21.27 7.72 22.46
CA PHE A 25 -20.91 6.42 23.06
C PHE A 25 -19.40 6.22 23.19
N PHE A 26 -18.64 6.54 22.14
CA PHE A 26 -17.19 6.33 22.11
C PHE A 26 -16.41 7.59 22.53
N GLY A 27 -16.99 8.78 22.43
CA GLY A 27 -16.33 10.05 22.72
C GLY A 27 -15.56 10.61 21.52
N ALA A 28 -15.53 11.95 21.40
CA ALA A 28 -14.84 12.67 20.32
C ALA A 28 -13.33 12.43 20.24
N LYS A 29 -12.71 11.95 21.33
CA LYS A 29 -11.28 11.65 21.38
C LYS A 29 -10.93 10.26 20.86
N LYS A 30 -11.87 9.29 20.87
CA LYS A 30 -11.57 7.90 20.50
C LYS A 30 -11.40 7.68 19.00
N ILE A 31 -12.23 8.32 18.17
CA ILE A 31 -12.09 8.26 16.72
C ILE A 31 -10.68 8.70 16.24
N PRO A 32 -10.17 9.90 16.60
CA PRO A 32 -8.85 10.33 16.15
C PRO A 32 -7.71 9.55 16.82
N GLU A 33 -7.89 9.05 18.05
CA GLU A 33 -6.92 8.19 18.73
C GLU A 33 -6.76 6.85 17.99
N LEU A 34 -7.87 6.20 17.63
CA LEU A 34 -7.90 4.98 16.82
C LEU A 34 -7.31 5.21 15.43
N ALA A 35 -7.68 6.29 14.75
CA ALA A 35 -7.15 6.64 13.43
C ALA A 35 -5.63 6.85 13.46
N ARG A 36 -5.10 7.50 14.50
CA ARG A 36 -3.65 7.67 14.69
C ARG A 36 -2.95 6.35 14.99
N GLY A 37 -3.54 5.49 15.81
CA GLY A 37 -3.03 4.16 16.09
C GLY A 37 -2.95 3.29 14.83
N LEU A 38 -4.07 3.19 14.11
CA LEU A 38 -4.16 2.46 12.85
C LEU A 38 -3.22 3.03 11.78
N GLY A 39 -3.14 4.36 11.65
CA GLY A 39 -2.25 5.01 10.69
C GLY A 39 -0.77 4.71 10.94
N ARG A 40 -0.35 4.65 12.20
CA ARG A 40 1.02 4.21 12.56
C ARG A 40 1.24 2.74 12.24
N GLY A 41 0.30 1.86 12.62
CA GLY A 41 0.41 0.43 12.32
C GLY A 41 0.45 0.13 10.81
N ILE A 42 -0.38 0.80 10.00
CA ILE A 42 -0.35 0.66 8.54
C ILE A 42 0.99 1.15 7.96
N ARG A 43 1.55 2.24 8.51
CA ARG A 43 2.84 2.77 8.06
C ARG A 43 3.97 1.80 8.36
N GLU A 44 4.08 1.32 9.60
CA GLU A 44 5.08 0.34 10.01
C GLU A 44 4.96 -0.96 9.22
N PHE A 45 3.74 -1.45 9.00
CA PHE A 45 3.49 -2.63 8.18
C PHE A 45 3.94 -2.45 6.73
N LYS A 46 3.66 -1.28 6.14
CA LYS A 46 4.07 -0.94 4.77
C LYS A 46 5.59 -0.82 4.67
N ASP A 47 6.25 -0.25 5.66
CA ASP A 47 7.70 -0.07 5.68
C ASP A 47 8.41 -1.43 5.80
N ALA A 48 7.97 -2.30 6.72
CA ALA A 48 8.47 -3.66 6.84
C ALA A 48 8.24 -4.50 5.56
N THR A 49 7.07 -4.36 4.93
CA THR A 49 6.77 -5.06 3.67
C THR A 49 7.69 -4.59 2.54
N ARG A 50 8.10 -3.32 2.53
CA ARG A 50 9.03 -2.78 1.52
C ARG A 50 10.43 -3.35 1.69
N GLU A 51 10.95 -3.34 2.91
CA GLU A 51 12.26 -3.90 3.23
C GLU A 51 12.36 -5.38 2.80
N ILE A 52 11.35 -6.19 3.15
CA ILE A 52 11.27 -7.60 2.72
C ILE A 52 11.23 -7.70 1.19
N LYS A 53 10.48 -6.84 0.52
CA LYS A 53 10.39 -6.86 -0.94
C LYS A 53 11.73 -6.52 -1.59
N ASP A 54 12.42 -5.51 -1.08
CA ASP A 54 13.71 -5.06 -1.59
C ASP A 54 14.79 -6.14 -1.36
N GLU A 55 14.82 -6.79 -0.19
CA GLU A 55 15.69 -7.95 0.09
C GLU A 55 15.43 -9.14 -0.85
N VAL A 56 14.15 -9.43 -1.14
CA VAL A 56 13.78 -10.52 -2.05
C VAL A 56 14.15 -10.20 -3.50
N GLU A 57 14.01 -8.94 -3.94
CA GLU A 57 14.45 -8.50 -5.26
C GLU A 57 15.99 -8.54 -5.40
N ASP A 58 16.73 -8.15 -4.36
CA ASP A 58 18.20 -8.21 -4.35
C ASP A 58 18.73 -9.65 -4.30
N ALA A 59 18.13 -10.51 -3.48
CA ALA A 59 18.45 -11.95 -3.46
C ALA A 59 18.11 -12.65 -4.79
N ALA A 60 17.09 -12.17 -5.51
CA ALA A 60 16.76 -12.66 -6.85
C ALA A 60 17.78 -12.19 -7.90
N LYS A 61 18.44 -11.05 -7.70
CA LYS A 61 19.52 -10.54 -8.56
C LYS A 61 20.88 -11.19 -8.31
N GLU A 62 21.12 -11.76 -7.13
CA GLU A 62 22.42 -12.34 -6.75
C GLU A 62 22.62 -13.83 -7.15
N LYS A 63 21.79 -14.37 -8.06
CA LYS A 63 22.15 -15.63 -8.73
C LYS A 63 23.26 -15.34 -9.75
N PRO A 64 24.42 -16.01 -9.65
CA PRO A 64 25.61 -15.65 -10.41
C PRO A 64 25.38 -15.96 -11.88
N SER A 65 25.21 -14.92 -12.70
CA SER A 65 25.55 -14.96 -14.11
C SER A 65 27.08 -14.95 -14.24
N SER A 66 27.71 -16.04 -13.81
CA SER A 66 29.10 -16.36 -14.14
C SER A 66 29.09 -17.65 -14.96
N VAL A 67 28.68 -17.53 -16.22
CA VAL A 67 29.15 -18.42 -17.28
C VAL A 67 29.91 -17.55 -18.28
N HIS A 68 31.11 -17.15 -17.86
CA HIS A 68 32.18 -16.84 -18.80
C HIS A 68 32.77 -18.18 -19.26
N THR A 69 32.24 -18.74 -20.34
CA THR A 69 32.98 -19.71 -21.17
C THR A 69 33.76 -18.93 -22.22
N ASN A 70 34.89 -18.36 -21.83
CA ASN A 70 35.95 -18.04 -22.77
C ASN A 70 36.70 -19.34 -23.08
N GLY A 71 36.35 -19.96 -24.20
CA GLY A 71 37.01 -21.14 -24.75
C GLY A 71 37.03 -21.04 -26.27
N THR A 72 38.13 -20.51 -26.78
CA THR A 72 38.75 -20.77 -28.08
C THR A 72 38.00 -21.69 -29.05
N THR A 73 37.51 -21.13 -30.15
CA THR A 73 37.82 -21.64 -31.50
C THR A 73 37.83 -20.44 -32.43
N LYS A 74 39.02 -19.85 -32.58
CA LYS A 74 39.42 -19.32 -33.89
C LYS A 74 39.17 -20.41 -34.92
N GLU A 75 38.79 -20.01 -36.13
CA GLU A 75 38.87 -20.76 -37.39
C GLU A 75 37.51 -21.07 -38.03
N ALA A 76 37.02 -20.08 -38.77
CA ALA A 76 36.65 -20.25 -40.19
C ALA A 76 36.20 -18.90 -40.77
N ALA A 77 37.15 -18.19 -41.38
CA ALA A 77 36.85 -17.45 -42.61
C ALA A 77 36.28 -18.47 -43.63
N LYS A 78 35.38 -18.18 -44.57
CA LYS A 78 35.18 -17.01 -45.42
C LYS A 78 33.84 -17.20 -46.17
N PRO A 79 33.20 -16.11 -46.63
CA PRO A 79 31.99 -16.12 -47.48
C PRO A 79 32.20 -16.79 -48.85
N LEU A 80 31.17 -17.51 -49.31
CA LEU A 80 30.77 -17.70 -50.70
C LEU A 80 29.25 -17.84 -50.76
#